data_AF-A0A2V6SPC6-F1
#
_entry.id   AF-A0A2V6SPC6-F1
#
_cell.length_a   1.000
_cell.length_b   1.000
_cell.length_c   1.000
_cell.angle_alpha   90.00
_cell.angle_beta   90.00
_cell.angle_gamma   90.00
#
_symmetry.space_group_name_H-M   'P 1'
#
loop_
_entity.id
_entity.type
_entity.pdbx_description
1 polymer ?
#
loop_
_entity_poly.entity_id
_entity_poly.type
_entity_poly.pdbx_seq_one_letter_code
_entity_poly.pdbx_strand_id
1 'polypeptide(L)'
;MSLSELRGFAFDLDGCIWAGPTLLPGAADLVAALRAAGRRVVFVTNSSRERAASLAGRLSRLGIPTAPEDVLAAIELLGEAIRRRHGAVGVLALGTEEMGEVLEGAGHRIVSIERWADAQAVAVGNDPAFDFGRLRAAARPPSSPSTSIRGSPSRPASGIRDAAPSPKRSRWRGGRGRW
;
A
#
# COMPACT_ATOMS: atom_id res chain seq x y z
N MET A 1 -30.12 -6.90 7.02
CA MET A 1 -28.79 -6.95 7.66
C MET A 1 -28.46 -5.55 8.14
N SER A 2 -28.48 -5.35 9.46
CA SER A 2 -28.14 -4.09 10.11
C SER A 2 -26.66 -4.07 10.45
N LEU A 3 -26.03 -2.89 10.42
CA LEU A 3 -24.65 -2.72 10.90
C LEU A 3 -24.49 -3.14 12.38
N SER A 4 -25.57 -3.06 13.17
CA SER A 4 -25.57 -3.50 14.57
C SER A 4 -25.44 -5.02 14.75
N GLU A 5 -25.60 -5.81 13.69
CA GLU A 5 -25.47 -7.28 13.73
C GLU A 5 -24.02 -7.73 13.45
N LEU A 6 -23.17 -6.85 12.91
CA LEU A 6 -21.79 -7.15 12.55
C LEU A 6 -20.90 -7.30 13.79
N ARG A 7 -20.04 -8.33 13.82
CA ARG A 7 -19.10 -8.54 14.94
C ARG A 7 -17.86 -7.64 14.89
N GLY A 8 -17.54 -7.09 13.72
CA GLY A 8 -16.40 -6.22 13.56
C GLY A 8 -16.38 -5.49 12.22
N PHE A 9 -15.47 -4.53 12.13
CA PHE A 9 -15.33 -3.58 11.04
C PHE A 9 -13.87 -3.51 10.62
N ALA A 10 -13.65 -3.53 9.31
CA ALA A 10 -12.34 -3.29 8.70
C ALA A 10 -12.41 -1.96 7.95
N PHE A 11 -11.51 -1.04 8.29
CA PHE A 11 -11.43 0.27 7.65
C PHE A 11 -10.18 0.38 6.80
N ASP A 12 -10.34 0.94 5.61
CA ASP A 12 -9.20 1.50 4.87
C ASP A 12 -8.63 2.70 5.63
N LEU A 13 -7.40 3.12 5.29
CA LEU A 13 -6.75 4.28 5.91
C LEU A 13 -6.88 5.54 5.05
N ASP A 14 -6.24 5.55 3.88
CA ASP A 14 -6.13 6.73 3.03
C ASP A 14 -7.47 7.08 2.36
N GLY A 15 -8.06 8.21 2.73
CA GLY A 15 -9.37 8.65 2.23
C GLY A 15 -10.57 8.04 2.96
N CYS A 16 -10.33 7.24 4.02
CA CYS A 16 -11.38 6.66 4.85
C CYS A 16 -11.26 7.06 6.33
N ILE A 17 -10.07 6.88 6.92
CA ILE A 17 -9.78 7.31 8.31
C ILE A 17 -9.05 8.66 8.32
N TRP A 18 -8.15 8.89 7.37
CA TRP A 18 -7.38 10.13 7.27
C TRP A 18 -7.24 10.62 5.84
N ALA A 19 -6.84 11.89 5.70
CA ALA A 19 -6.37 12.46 4.44
C ALA A 19 -5.06 13.21 4.72
N GLY A 20 -3.94 12.66 4.24
CA GLY A 20 -2.62 13.21 4.58
C GLY A 20 -2.40 13.22 6.10
N PRO A 21 -2.00 14.35 6.73
CA PRO A 21 -1.62 14.37 8.13
C PRO A 21 -2.80 14.46 9.11
N THR A 22 -4.06 14.50 8.67
CA THR A 22 -5.22 14.71 9.55
C THR A 22 -6.26 13.61 9.45
N LEU A 23 -6.97 13.32 10.55
CA LEU A 23 -8.15 12.46 10.51
C LEU A 23 -9.28 13.11 9.72
N LEU A 24 -10.09 12.30 9.08
CA LEU A 24 -11.35 12.74 8.49
C LEU A 24 -12.38 13.02 9.60
N PRO A 25 -13.28 14.00 9.41
CA PRO A 25 -14.30 14.34 10.41
C PRO A 25 -15.13 13.12 10.84
N GLY A 26 -15.27 12.92 12.15
CA GLY A 26 -16.03 11.81 12.74
C GLY A 26 -15.34 10.45 12.72
N ALA A 27 -14.13 10.30 12.13
CA ALA A 27 -13.44 9.01 12.08
C ALA A 27 -13.07 8.48 13.48
N ALA A 28 -12.52 9.34 14.34
CA ALA A 28 -12.19 8.96 15.72
C ALA A 28 -13.44 8.61 16.53
N ASP A 29 -14.49 9.43 16.45
CA ASP A 29 -15.75 9.22 17.16
C ASP A 29 -16.42 7.91 16.74
N LEU A 30 -16.43 7.61 15.44
CA LEU A 30 -16.96 6.37 14.90
C LEU A 30 -16.20 5.16 15.45
N VAL A 31 -14.87 5.19 15.39
CA VAL A 31 -14.04 4.07 15.89
C VAL A 31 -14.24 3.88 17.39
N ALA A 32 -14.31 4.98 18.16
CA ALA A 32 -14.59 4.93 19.59
C ALA A 32 -15.97 4.34 19.88
N ALA A 33 -17.01 4.77 19.18
CA ALA A 33 -18.37 4.27 19.34
C ALA A 33 -18.48 2.77 19.00
N LEU A 34 -17.82 2.32 17.94
CA LEU A 34 -17.80 0.90 17.56
C LEU A 34 -17.11 0.04 18.63
N ARG A 35 -15.96 0.48 19.14
CA ARG A 35 -15.24 -0.22 20.22
C ARG A 35 -16.05 -0.24 21.52
N ALA A 36 -16.68 0.88 21.89
CA ALA A 36 -17.55 0.96 23.07
C ALA A 36 -18.78 0.03 22.95
N ALA A 37 -19.28 -0.19 21.73
CA ALA A 37 -20.34 -1.15 21.44
C ALA A 37 -19.84 -2.61 21.34
N GLY A 38 -18.61 -2.90 21.78
CA GLY A 38 -18.01 -4.24 21.80
C GLY A 38 -17.64 -4.78 20.43
N ARG A 39 -17.51 -3.93 19.40
CA ARG A 39 -17.18 -4.35 18.04
C ARG A 39 -15.67 -4.36 17.84
N ARG A 40 -15.17 -5.42 17.19
CA ARG A 40 -13.75 -5.47 16.78
C ARG A 40 -13.53 -4.46 15.66
N VAL A 41 -12.49 -3.64 15.76
CA VAL A 41 -12.08 -2.71 14.72
C VAL A 41 -10.66 -3.07 14.28
N VAL A 42 -10.46 -3.23 12.98
CA VAL A 42 -9.15 -3.41 12.36
C VAL A 42 -8.98 -2.42 11.22
N PHE A 43 -7.74 -2.05 10.95
CA PHE A 43 -7.36 -1.18 9.84
C PHE A 43 -6.63 -2.00 8.79
N VAL A 44 -7.02 -1.87 7.53
CA VAL A 44 -6.45 -2.63 6.43
C VAL A 44 -5.96 -1.64 5.39
N THR A 45 -4.71 -1.74 4.97
CA THR A 45 -4.16 -0.83 3.96
C THR A 45 -3.31 -1.57 2.94
N ASN A 46 -3.33 -1.10 1.71
CA ASN A 46 -2.42 -1.54 0.67
C ASN A 46 -1.03 -0.88 0.75
N SER A 47 -0.71 -0.20 1.84
CA SER A 47 0.60 0.41 2.06
C SER A 47 1.73 -0.60 1.83
N SER A 48 2.65 -0.21 0.94
CA SER A 48 3.89 -0.91 0.62
C SER A 48 5.13 -0.17 1.14
N ARG A 49 4.93 0.83 2.01
CA ARG A 49 5.99 1.65 2.61
C ARG A 49 6.09 1.49 4.11
N GLU A 50 4.94 1.47 4.79
CA GLU A 50 4.84 1.57 6.23
C GLU A 50 4.31 0.27 6.82
N ARG A 51 5.01 -0.24 7.82
CA ARG A 51 4.64 -1.42 8.60
C ARG A 51 3.48 -1.15 9.55
N ALA A 52 2.87 -2.21 10.04
CA ALA A 52 1.72 -2.14 10.95
C ALA A 52 2.01 -1.27 12.19
N ALA A 53 3.21 -1.42 12.77
CA ALA A 53 3.62 -0.65 13.95
C ALA A 53 3.69 0.87 13.69
N SER A 54 4.24 1.29 12.55
CA SER A 54 4.36 2.70 12.18
C SER A 54 2.98 3.34 11.97
N LEU A 55 2.09 2.61 11.28
CA LEU A 55 0.71 3.04 11.02
C LEU A 55 -0.12 3.11 12.31
N ALA A 56 -0.01 2.12 13.19
CA ALA A 56 -0.67 2.10 14.49
C ALA A 56 -0.20 3.27 15.39
N GLY A 57 1.11 3.54 15.41
CA GLY A 57 1.66 4.70 16.10
C GLY A 57 1.13 6.02 15.54
N ARG A 58 0.97 6.14 14.23
CA ARG A 58 0.37 7.30 13.59
C ARG A 58 -1.11 7.48 13.94
N LEU A 59 -1.92 6.42 13.85
CA LEU A 59 -3.32 6.44 14.30
C LEU A 59 -3.43 6.92 15.75
N SER A 60 -2.58 6.39 16.62
CA SER A 60 -2.56 6.74 18.04
C SER A 60 -2.22 8.22 18.27
N ARG A 61 -1.20 8.75 17.57
CA ARG A 61 -0.86 10.19 17.62
C ARG A 61 -1.98 11.09 17.11
N LEU A 62 -2.79 10.60 16.18
CA LEU A 62 -3.92 11.33 15.61
C LEU A 62 -5.20 11.22 16.46
N GLY A 63 -5.17 10.50 17.57
CA GLY A 63 -6.30 10.39 18.50
C GLY A 63 -7.10 9.09 18.41
N ILE A 64 -6.62 8.08 17.67
CA ILE A 64 -7.22 6.74 17.62
C ILE A 64 -6.22 5.74 18.21
N PRO A 65 -6.27 5.47 19.54
CA PRO A 65 -5.38 4.48 20.17
C PRO A 65 -5.46 3.14 19.44
N THR A 66 -4.35 2.69 18.87
CA THR A 66 -4.32 1.53 17.98
C THR A 66 -3.06 0.73 18.25
N ALA A 67 -3.22 -0.57 18.48
CA ALA A 67 -2.12 -1.50 18.62
C ALA A 67 -1.70 -2.06 17.24
N PRO A 68 -0.43 -2.44 17.02
CA PRO A 68 0.02 -2.97 15.73
C PRO A 68 -0.81 -4.16 15.21
N GLU A 69 -1.29 -5.03 16.10
CA GLU A 69 -2.14 -6.19 15.80
C GLU A 69 -3.54 -5.83 15.27
N ASP A 70 -3.96 -4.57 15.42
CA ASP A 70 -5.19 -4.05 14.82
C ASP A 70 -4.97 -3.57 13.38
N VAL A 71 -3.72 -3.58 12.87
CA VAL A 71 -3.37 -3.06 11.55
C VAL A 71 -2.84 -4.18 10.65
N LEU A 72 -3.48 -4.34 9.50
CA LEU A 72 -3.02 -5.22 8.42
C LEU A 72 -2.53 -4.38 7.25
N ALA A 73 -1.21 -4.29 7.09
CA ALA A 73 -0.58 -3.63 5.94
C ALA A 73 -0.14 -4.67 4.91
N ALA A 74 -0.39 -4.39 3.63
CA ALA A 74 -0.02 -5.29 2.53
C ALA A 74 1.49 -5.61 2.50
N ILE A 75 2.34 -4.67 2.92
CA ILE A 75 3.79 -4.89 3.04
C ILE A 75 4.12 -6.12 3.91
N GLU A 76 3.43 -6.33 5.04
CA GLU A 76 3.67 -7.42 5.99
C GLU A 76 3.36 -8.80 5.40
N LEU A 77 2.47 -8.85 4.39
CA LEU A 77 2.05 -10.10 3.76
C LEU A 77 2.95 -10.50 2.58
N LEU A 78 3.80 -9.59 2.11
CA LEU A 78 4.55 -9.75 0.87
C LEU A 78 5.52 -10.93 0.92
N GLY A 79 6.35 -11.01 1.96
CA GLY A 79 7.32 -12.09 2.12
C GLY A 79 6.63 -13.45 2.16
N GLU A 80 5.60 -13.60 2.99
CA GLU A 80 4.85 -14.86 3.07
C GLU A 80 4.11 -15.21 1.76
N ALA A 81 3.64 -14.21 1.01
CA ALA A 81 3.02 -14.44 -0.29
C ALA A 81 4.03 -15.00 -1.33
N ILE A 82 5.25 -14.46 -1.36
CA ILE A 82 6.32 -14.97 -2.23
C ILE A 82 6.74 -16.37 -1.77
N ARG A 83 6.97 -16.55 -0.47
CA ARG A 83 7.39 -17.82 0.11
C ARG A 83 6.42 -18.95 -0.15
N ARG A 84 5.12 -18.73 -0.02
CA ARG A 84 4.09 -19.75 -0.32
C ARG A 84 4.10 -20.23 -1.77
N ARG A 85 4.52 -19.36 -2.71
CA ARG A 85 4.49 -19.67 -4.15
C ARG A 85 5.83 -20.19 -4.67
N HIS A 86 6.93 -19.73 -4.11
CA HIS A 86 8.28 -19.95 -4.65
C HIS A 86 9.29 -20.50 -3.63
N GLY A 87 8.91 -20.64 -2.36
CA GLY A 87 9.84 -20.89 -1.26
C GLY A 87 10.71 -19.68 -0.94
N ALA A 88 11.73 -19.89 -0.11
CA ALA A 88 12.76 -18.89 0.13
C ALA A 88 13.63 -18.71 -1.14
N VAL A 89 13.74 -17.49 -1.63
CA VAL A 89 14.39 -17.16 -2.92
C VAL A 89 15.11 -15.82 -2.85
N GLY A 90 15.96 -15.55 -3.85
CA GLY A 90 16.49 -14.21 -4.09
C GLY A 90 15.42 -13.27 -4.64
N VAL A 91 15.21 -12.13 -4.00
CA VAL A 91 14.19 -11.14 -4.38
C VAL A 91 14.86 -9.81 -4.71
N LEU A 92 14.61 -9.28 -5.91
CA LEU A 92 14.88 -7.88 -6.22
C LEU A 92 13.74 -7.05 -5.63
N ALA A 93 14.02 -6.32 -4.56
CA ALA A 93 13.05 -5.45 -3.89
C ALA A 93 13.17 -4.02 -4.44
N LEU A 94 12.10 -3.54 -5.09
CA LEU A 94 11.95 -2.16 -5.53
C LEU A 94 10.88 -1.49 -4.66
N GLY A 95 11.31 -0.86 -3.57
CA GLY A 95 10.43 -0.30 -2.55
C GLY A 95 11.26 0.36 -1.45
N THR A 96 10.64 0.55 -0.28
CA THR A 96 11.32 1.10 0.89
C THR A 96 12.24 0.07 1.55
N GLU A 97 13.08 0.53 2.48
CA GLU A 97 13.95 -0.34 3.29
C GLU A 97 13.13 -1.34 4.12
N GLU A 98 12.02 -0.89 4.70
CA GLU A 98 11.09 -1.72 5.46
C GLU A 98 10.51 -2.87 4.62
N MET A 99 10.34 -2.67 3.31
CA MET A 99 9.93 -3.75 2.41
C MET A 99 11.02 -4.80 2.28
N GLY A 100 12.28 -4.38 2.21
CA GLY A 100 13.45 -5.26 2.28
C GLY A 100 13.47 -6.08 3.57
N GLU A 101 13.33 -5.41 4.72
CA GLU A 101 13.30 -6.07 6.03
C GLU A 101 12.17 -7.11 6.16
N VAL A 102 10.98 -6.82 5.63
CA VAL A 102 9.86 -7.77 5.65
C VAL A 102 10.17 -9.01 4.81
N LEU A 103 10.79 -8.82 3.64
CA LEU A 103 11.21 -9.92 2.77
C LEU A 103 12.31 -10.77 3.44
N GLU A 104 13.30 -10.13 4.05
CA GLU A 104 14.37 -10.82 4.79
C GLU A 104 13.84 -11.58 6.01
N GLY A 105 12.92 -10.97 6.77
CA GLY A 105 12.25 -11.61 7.91
C GLY A 105 11.44 -12.84 7.52
N ALA A 106 10.96 -12.92 6.28
CA ALA A 106 10.32 -14.11 5.72
C ALA A 106 11.31 -15.16 5.16
N GLY A 107 12.63 -14.90 5.24
CA GLY A 107 13.69 -15.80 4.80
C GLY A 107 14.13 -15.62 3.35
N HIS A 108 13.74 -14.53 2.68
CA HIS A 108 14.24 -14.21 1.35
C HIS A 108 15.62 -13.55 1.43
N ARG A 109 16.42 -13.72 0.37
CA ARG A 109 17.68 -12.99 0.20
C ARG A 109 17.43 -11.77 -0.67
N ILE A 110 17.77 -10.57 -0.21
CA ILE A 110 17.67 -9.38 -1.06
C ILE A 110 18.76 -9.40 -2.13
N VAL A 111 18.35 -9.13 -3.36
CA VAL A 111 19.23 -9.02 -4.53
C VAL A 111 19.41 -7.55 -4.85
N SER A 112 20.67 -7.11 -4.93
CA SER A 112 20.99 -5.73 -5.28
C SER A 112 20.63 -5.43 -6.74
N ILE A 113 20.43 -4.16 -7.05
CA ILE A 113 20.03 -3.73 -8.39
C ILE A 113 21.09 -4.06 -9.45
N GLU A 114 22.37 -4.06 -9.11
CA GLU A 114 23.49 -4.41 -10.00
C GLU A 114 23.46 -5.90 -10.38
N ARG A 115 22.91 -6.73 -9.50
CA ARG A 115 22.78 -8.18 -9.64
C ARG A 115 21.36 -8.62 -9.96
N TRP A 116 20.53 -7.73 -10.52
CA TRP A 116 19.11 -8.01 -10.80
C TRP A 116 18.86 -9.34 -11.55
N ALA A 117 19.81 -9.78 -12.39
CA ALA A 117 19.72 -11.03 -13.14
C ALA A 117 19.76 -12.30 -12.26
N ASP A 118 20.23 -12.19 -11.02
CA ASP A 118 20.30 -13.28 -10.03
C ASP A 118 19.03 -13.39 -9.16
N ALA A 119 18.08 -12.47 -9.33
CA ALA A 119 16.79 -12.53 -8.65
C ALA A 119 15.95 -13.69 -9.20
N GLN A 120 15.09 -14.26 -8.38
CA GLN A 120 14.09 -15.25 -8.80
C GLN A 120 12.67 -14.74 -8.64
N ALA A 121 12.50 -13.61 -7.94
CA ALA A 121 11.29 -12.83 -7.89
C ALA A 121 11.65 -11.34 -7.87
N VAL A 122 10.74 -10.51 -8.40
CA VAL A 122 10.80 -9.06 -8.29
C VAL A 122 9.60 -8.62 -7.47
N ALA A 123 9.84 -7.90 -6.38
CA ALA A 123 8.80 -7.32 -5.56
C ALA A 123 8.80 -5.80 -5.80
N VAL A 124 7.63 -5.25 -6.13
CA VAL A 124 7.48 -3.83 -6.47
C VAL A 124 6.45 -3.18 -5.56
N GLY A 125 6.89 -2.18 -4.81
CA GLY A 125 6.08 -1.31 -3.97
C GLY A 125 6.25 0.16 -4.37
N ASN A 126 5.91 1.06 -3.45
CA ASN A 126 6.24 2.47 -3.59
C ASN A 126 7.73 2.66 -3.24
N ASP A 127 8.51 3.03 -4.26
CA ASP A 127 9.97 3.15 -4.20
C ASP A 127 10.39 4.63 -4.22
N PRO A 128 10.90 5.18 -3.11
CA PRO A 128 11.39 6.57 -3.06
C PRO A 128 12.58 6.83 -3.97
N ALA A 129 13.34 5.80 -4.33
CA ALA A 129 14.51 5.87 -5.20
C ALA A 129 14.18 5.46 -6.65
N PHE A 130 12.90 5.47 -7.04
CA PHE A 130 12.47 5.01 -8.35
C PHE A 130 13.13 5.79 -9.50
N ASP A 131 13.74 5.05 -10.42
CA ASP A 131 14.33 5.58 -11.64
C ASP A 131 14.15 4.61 -12.83
N PHE A 132 14.62 5.03 -14.01
CA PHE A 132 14.57 4.18 -15.21
C PHE A 132 15.45 2.93 -15.12
N GLY A 133 16.53 2.94 -14.33
CA GLY A 133 17.39 1.77 -14.11
C GLY A 133 16.63 0.67 -13.38
N ARG A 134 15.94 1.02 -12.31
CA ARG A 134 15.07 0.14 -11.52
C ARG A 134 13.90 -0.38 -12.33
N LEU A 135 13.26 0.48 -13.14
CA LEU A 135 12.21 0.03 -14.07
C LEU A 135 12.74 -1.02 -15.07
N ARG A 136 13.92 -0.79 -15.65
CA ARG A 136 14.54 -1.74 -16.59
C ARG A 136 14.87 -3.07 -15.92
N ALA A 137 15.38 -3.05 -14.69
CA ALA A 137 15.66 -4.26 -13.92
C ALA A 137 14.39 -5.06 -13.63
N ALA A 138 13.29 -4.40 -13.24
CA ALA A 138 12.01 -5.08 -13.03
C ALA A 138 11.38 -5.67 -14.30
N ALA A 139 11.57 -5.00 -15.43
CA ALA A 139 10.94 -5.40 -16.71
C ALA A 139 11.67 -6.55 -17.41
N ARG A 140 12.90 -6.87 -17.01
CA ARG A 140 13.66 -7.97 -17.59
C ARG A 140 13.48 -9.21 -16.72
N PRO A 141 12.88 -10.29 -17.26
CA PRO A 141 12.69 -11.49 -16.48
C PRO A 141 14.04 -12.01 -16.00
N PRO A 142 14.12 -12.54 -14.77
CA PRO A 142 15.29 -13.29 -14.37
C PRO A 142 15.50 -14.47 -15.32
N SER A 143 16.73 -14.99 -15.36
CA SER A 143 17.18 -16.03 -16.29
C SER A 143 16.48 -17.40 -16.15
N SER A 144 15.45 -17.51 -15.29
CA SER A 144 14.60 -18.68 -15.09
C SER A 144 13.12 -18.28 -15.06
N PRO A 145 12.18 -19.17 -15.44
CA PRO A 145 10.78 -18.80 -15.62
C PRO A 145 10.12 -18.45 -14.27
N SER A 146 9.82 -17.17 -14.01
CA SER A 146 9.06 -16.76 -12.82
C SER A 146 8.04 -15.66 -13.12
N THR A 147 6.83 -15.83 -12.57
CA THR A 147 5.69 -14.91 -12.66
C THR A 147 5.87 -13.67 -11.78
N SER A 148 5.57 -12.48 -12.31
CA SER A 148 5.56 -11.21 -11.56
C SER A 148 4.42 -11.17 -10.53
N ILE A 149 4.72 -10.80 -9.28
CA ILE A 149 3.73 -10.46 -8.24
C ILE A 149 3.75 -8.94 -8.05
N ARG A 150 2.66 -8.26 -8.45
CA ARG A 150 2.52 -6.81 -8.35
C ARG A 150 1.91 -6.42 -7.01
N GLY A 151 2.59 -5.55 -6.24
CA GLY A 151 1.93 -4.74 -5.22
C GLY A 151 1.07 -3.67 -5.90
N SER A 152 -0.14 -3.42 -5.39
CA SER A 152 -1.03 -2.40 -5.95
C SER A 152 -0.39 -1.01 -5.83
N PRO A 153 -0.34 -0.20 -6.90
CA PRO A 153 0.19 1.15 -6.83
C PRO A 153 -0.74 2.03 -5.99
N SER A 154 -0.25 2.57 -4.87
CA SER A 154 -0.93 3.64 -4.15
C SER A 154 -0.85 4.92 -4.98
N ARG A 155 -2.01 5.53 -5.29
CA ARG A 155 -2.07 6.86 -5.92
C ARG A 155 -1.76 7.91 -4.85
N PRO A 156 -0.93 8.93 -5.12
CA PRO A 156 -0.81 10.06 -4.21
C PRO A 156 -2.19 10.75 -4.09
N ALA A 157 -2.64 11.01 -2.86
CA ALA A 157 -3.83 11.78 -2.59
C ALA A 157 -3.64 13.19 -3.17
N SER A 158 -4.24 13.44 -4.33
CA SER A 158 -4.27 14.76 -4.95
C SER A 158 -5.10 15.70 -4.06
N GLY A 159 -4.52 16.85 -3.71
CA GLY A 159 -5.12 17.86 -2.86
C GLY A 159 -6.55 18.22 -3.26
N ILE A 160 -7.39 18.39 -2.25
CA ILE A 160 -8.73 18.94 -2.35
C ILE A 160 -8.59 20.34 -2.96
N ARG A 161 -9.00 20.51 -4.21
CA ARG A 161 -9.38 21.80 -4.77
C ARG A 161 -10.90 21.87 -4.70
N ASP A 162 -11.39 22.83 -3.95
CA ASP A 162 -12.80 23.22 -3.93
C ASP A 162 -13.31 23.38 -5.37
N ALA A 163 -14.33 22.59 -5.72
CA ALA A 163 -15.05 22.72 -6.98
C ALA A 163 -16.49 23.13 -6.67
N ALA A 164 -16.75 24.44 -6.72
CA ALA A 164 -18.09 24.96 -6.96
C ALA A 164 -18.58 24.50 -8.35
N PRO A 165 -19.89 24.31 -8.56
CA PRO A 165 -20.38 23.77 -9.82
C PRO A 165 -20.48 24.87 -10.87
N SER A 166 -20.11 24.57 -12.11
CA SER A 166 -20.62 25.33 -13.26
C SER A 166 -20.81 24.45 -14.49
N PRO A 167 -21.96 24.57 -15.19
CA PRO A 167 -22.30 23.72 -16.31
C PRO A 167 -21.83 24.36 -17.63
N LYS A 168 -21.40 23.53 -18.58
CA LYS A 168 -21.94 23.42 -19.96
C LYS A 168 -20.91 22.79 -20.90
N ARG A 169 -21.43 21.84 -21.67
CA ARG A 169 -20.84 21.23 -22.86
C ARG A 169 -20.48 22.32 -23.88
N SER A 170 -19.32 22.19 -24.51
CA SER A 170 -19.16 22.52 -25.94
C SER A 170 -18.03 21.69 -26.56
N ARG A 171 -18.22 21.40 -27.85
CA ARG A 171 -17.49 20.44 -28.69
C ARG A 171 -16.02 20.82 -28.87
N TRP A 172 -15.14 19.81 -28.84
CA TRP A 172 -13.82 19.90 -29.46
C TRP A 172 -13.83 19.13 -30.79
N ARG A 173 -13.68 19.85 -31.91
CA ARG A 173 -13.43 19.27 -33.23
C ARG A 173 -11.92 19.10 -33.38
N GLY A 174 -11.50 17.87 -33.66
CA GLY A 174 -10.10 17.54 -33.89
C GLY A 174 -9.51 18.26 -35.10
N GLY A 175 -8.36 18.89 -34.89
CA GLY A 175 -7.44 19.35 -35.92
C GLY A 175 -6.17 18.50 -35.88
N ARG A 176 -5.80 17.93 -37.03
CA ARG A 176 -4.56 17.18 -37.28
C ARG A 176 -3.39 18.16 -37.32
N GLY A 177 -2.22 17.74 -36.85
CA GLY A 177 -0.95 18.43 -37.11
C GLY A 177 0.26 17.59 -36.72
N ARG A 178 1.03 17.16 -37.73
CA ARG A 178 2.47 16.79 -37.64
C ARG A 178 3.22 18.00 -37.05
N TRP A 179 4.28 17.89 -36.27
CA TRP A 179 5.45 17.01 -36.28
C TRP A 179 5.85 16.63 -34.86
#